data_AF-A0A4Q6XLG1-F1
#
_entry.id   AF-A0A4Q6XLG1-F1
#
_cell.length_a   1.000
_cell.length_b   1.000
_cell.length_c   1.000
_cell.angle_alpha   90.00
_cell.angle_beta   90.00
_cell.angle_gamma   90.00
#
_symmetry.space_group_name_H-M   'P 1'
#
loop_
_entity.id
_entity.type
_entity.pdbx_description
1 polymer ?
#
loop_
_entity_poly.entity_id
_entity_poly.type
_entity_poly.pdbx_seq_one_letter_code
_entity_poly.pdbx_strand_id
1 'polypeptide(L)'
;MIDTMMRGALANIQQGMFQDGGLATMVGDDPRLRKVFEDFMAEQQKRSLETMRAGLPGMTAAMANAYARRFDLTQLRDLKTFFQTPTGQAYAQASMTIMSDPDVAAWQRDLMKRSMSNIQKDVAEFSRQVAAIVRNKKP
;
A
#
# COMPACT_ATOMS: atom_id res chain seq x y z
N MET A 1 -17.35 -7.21 3.36
CA MET A 1 -16.44 -6.08 3.08
C MET A 1 -15.19 -6.56 2.33
N ILE A 2 -14.43 -7.54 2.86
CA ILE A 2 -13.25 -8.13 2.19
C ILE A 2 -13.58 -8.66 0.78
N ASP A 3 -14.65 -9.44 0.62
CA ASP A 3 -15.08 -9.94 -0.69
C ASP A 3 -15.38 -8.85 -1.73
N THR A 4 -15.89 -7.69 -1.30
CA THR A 4 -16.19 -6.56 -2.19
C THR A 4 -14.93 -5.78 -2.52
N MET A 5 -14.08 -5.53 -1.52
CA MET A 5 -12.79 -4.85 -1.68
C MET A 5 -11.86 -5.65 -2.61
N MET A 6 -11.82 -6.97 -2.45
CA MET A 6 -10.99 -7.86 -3.25
C MET A 6 -11.44 -7.96 -4.70
N ARG A 7 -12.76 -7.96 -4.96
CA ARG A 7 -13.28 -7.89 -6.33
C ARG A 7 -12.90 -6.58 -7.01
N GLY A 8 -12.96 -5.45 -6.30
CA GLY A 8 -12.51 -4.15 -6.81
C GLY A 8 -11.01 -4.13 -7.10
N ALA A 9 -10.18 -4.64 -6.18
CA ALA A 9 -8.73 -4.72 -6.37
C ALA A 9 -8.35 -5.61 -7.58
N LEU A 10 -9.00 -6.77 -7.73
CA LEU A 10 -8.78 -7.67 -8.86
C LEU A 10 -9.24 -7.07 -10.20
N ALA A 11 -10.35 -6.34 -10.22
CA ALA A 11 -10.82 -5.63 -11.41
C ALA A 11 -9.84 -4.52 -11.83
N ASN A 12 -9.30 -3.77 -10.87
CA ASN A 12 -8.28 -2.75 -11.14
C ASN A 12 -6.98 -3.35 -11.68
N ILE A 13 -6.52 -4.48 -11.13
CA ILE A 13 -5.32 -5.19 -11.62
C ILE A 13 -5.54 -5.70 -13.03
N GLN A 14 -6.69 -6.31 -13.33
CA GLN A 14 -7.03 -6.75 -14.69
C GLN A 14 -7.01 -5.56 -15.66
N GLN A 15 -7.67 -4.47 -15.31
CA GLN A 15 -7.73 -3.28 -16.15
C GLN A 15 -6.35 -2.68 -16.41
N GLY A 16 -5.49 -2.63 -15.39
CA GLY A 16 -4.08 -2.24 -15.56
C GLY A 16 -3.30 -3.19 -16.49
N MET A 17 -3.48 -4.50 -16.33
CA MET A 17 -2.82 -5.51 -17.17
C MET A 17 -3.23 -5.44 -18.65
N PHE A 18 -4.50 -5.09 -18.93
CA PHE A 18 -5.00 -4.85 -20.28
C PHE A 18 -4.53 -3.50 -20.84
N GLN A 19 -4.39 -2.46 -20.01
CA GLN A 19 -3.96 -1.12 -20.43
C GLN A 19 -2.45 -1.00 -20.66
N ASP A 20 -1.62 -1.69 -19.88
CA ASP A 20 -0.16 -1.66 -20.02
C ASP A 20 0.35 -2.47 -21.24
N GLY A 21 -0.57 -3.05 -22.03
CA GLY A 21 -0.30 -3.56 -23.37
C GLY A 21 0.54 -4.84 -23.46
N GLY A 22 1.30 -5.22 -22.42
CA GLY A 22 2.30 -6.29 -22.50
C GLY A 22 1.74 -7.70 -22.80
N LEU A 23 0.53 -8.02 -22.33
CA LEU A 23 -0.15 -9.29 -22.66
C LEU A 23 -1.13 -9.16 -23.83
N ALA A 24 -1.78 -8.01 -23.99
CA ALA A 24 -2.67 -7.75 -25.12
C ALA A 24 -1.91 -7.74 -26.46
N THR A 25 -0.67 -7.25 -26.49
CA THR A 25 0.20 -7.31 -27.67
C THR A 25 0.65 -8.73 -28.03
N MET A 26 0.74 -9.67 -27.07
CA MET A 26 1.08 -11.08 -27.35
C MET A 26 -0.08 -11.87 -27.96
N VAL A 27 -1.31 -11.47 -27.68
CA VAL A 27 -2.54 -12.08 -28.23
C VAL A 27 -2.78 -11.63 -29.68
N GLY A 28 -2.32 -10.41 -30.03
CA GLY A 28 -2.53 -9.80 -31.35
C GLY A 28 -4.02 -9.58 -31.66
N ASP A 29 -4.34 -9.42 -32.95
CA ASP A 29 -5.71 -9.15 -33.40
C ASP A 29 -6.55 -10.42 -33.67
N ASP A 30 -6.03 -11.63 -33.43
CA ASP A 30 -6.80 -12.87 -33.68
C ASP A 30 -7.92 -13.03 -32.63
N PRO A 31 -9.21 -12.98 -33.05
CA PRO A 31 -10.33 -13.07 -32.12
C PRO A 31 -10.38 -14.38 -31.33
N ARG A 32 -9.81 -15.46 -31.86
CA ARG A 32 -9.75 -16.77 -31.18
C ARG A 32 -8.74 -16.75 -30.04
N LEU A 33 -7.57 -16.15 -30.25
CA LEU A 33 -6.55 -15.98 -29.21
C LEU A 33 -7.07 -15.06 -28.11
N ARG A 34 -7.81 -14.00 -28.47
CA ARG A 34 -8.45 -13.10 -27.51
C ARG A 34 -9.43 -13.85 -26.60
N LYS A 35 -10.29 -14.70 -27.17
CA LYS A 35 -11.22 -15.50 -26.38
C LYS A 35 -10.51 -16.47 -25.44
N VAL A 36 -9.47 -17.16 -25.90
CA VAL A 36 -8.69 -18.08 -25.05
C VAL A 36 -8.05 -17.34 -23.88
N PHE A 37 -7.52 -16.14 -24.14
CA PHE A 37 -6.94 -15.30 -23.11
C PHE A 37 -7.98 -14.81 -22.09
N GLU A 38 -9.13 -14.33 -22.55
CA GLU A 38 -10.25 -13.92 -21.69
C GLU A 38 -10.72 -15.06 -20.79
N ASP A 39 -10.94 -16.26 -21.36
CA ASP A 39 -11.36 -17.45 -20.62
C ASP A 39 -10.32 -17.85 -19.55
N PHE A 40 -9.03 -17.82 -19.91
CA PHE A 40 -7.92 -18.08 -18.99
C PHE A 40 -7.90 -17.10 -17.81
N MET A 41 -8.00 -15.80 -18.10
CA MET A 41 -7.99 -14.75 -17.07
C MET A 41 -9.19 -14.86 -16.13
N ALA A 42 -10.38 -15.19 -16.66
CA ALA A 42 -11.58 -15.40 -15.86
C ALA A 42 -11.41 -16.59 -14.89
N GLU A 43 -10.87 -17.71 -15.38
CA GLU A 43 -10.61 -18.90 -14.56
C GLU A 43 -9.53 -18.65 -13.51
N GLN A 44 -8.44 -17.93 -13.86
CA GLN A 44 -7.41 -17.53 -12.89
C GLN A 44 -7.96 -16.64 -11.79
N GLN A 45 -8.83 -15.68 -12.13
CA GLN A 45 -9.46 -14.81 -11.13
C GLN A 45 -10.37 -15.61 -10.19
N LYS A 46 -11.16 -16.53 -10.73
CA LYS A 46 -11.99 -17.44 -9.94
C LYS A 46 -11.16 -18.26 -8.96
N ARG A 47 -10.09 -18.90 -9.42
CA ARG A 47 -9.17 -19.69 -8.57
C ARG A 47 -8.48 -18.86 -7.50
N SER A 48 -8.10 -17.63 -7.84
CA SER A 48 -7.49 -16.69 -6.89
C SER A 48 -8.47 -16.33 -5.77
N LEU A 49 -9.74 -16.05 -6.11
CA LEU A 49 -10.79 -15.78 -5.13
C LEU A 49 -11.08 -17.01 -4.25
N GLU A 50 -11.13 -18.21 -4.83
CA GLU A 50 -11.32 -19.46 -4.09
C GLU A 50 -10.17 -19.72 -3.11
N THR A 51 -8.92 -19.58 -3.57
CA THR A 51 -7.72 -19.75 -2.74
C THR A 51 -7.71 -18.79 -1.56
N MET A 52 -8.01 -17.51 -1.82
CA MET A 52 -8.06 -16.50 -0.78
C MET A 52 -9.17 -16.79 0.24
N ARG A 53 -10.37 -17.16 -0.22
CA ARG A 53 -11.48 -17.54 0.67
C ARG A 53 -11.13 -18.74 1.54
N ALA A 54 -10.50 -19.77 0.95
CA ALA A 54 -10.00 -20.93 1.69
C ALA A 54 -8.92 -20.54 2.74
N GLY A 55 -8.19 -19.46 2.50
CA GLY A 55 -7.19 -18.91 3.43
C GLY A 55 -7.76 -18.06 4.59
N LEU A 56 -9.01 -17.60 4.52
CA LEU A 56 -9.60 -16.72 5.55
C LEU A 56 -9.53 -17.28 6.98
N PRO A 57 -9.81 -18.57 7.23
CA PRO A 57 -9.64 -19.15 8.58
C PRO A 57 -8.20 -19.06 9.09
N GLY A 58 -7.21 -19.26 8.21
CA GLY A 58 -5.80 -19.12 8.54
C GLY A 58 -5.42 -17.69 8.90
N MET A 59 -5.96 -16.70 8.18
CA MET A 59 -5.82 -15.28 8.52
C MET A 59 -6.40 -14.98 9.91
N THR A 60 -7.60 -15.47 10.22
CA THR A 60 -8.22 -15.30 11.55
C THR A 60 -7.34 -15.86 12.65
N ALA A 61 -6.81 -17.08 12.48
CA ALA A 61 -5.91 -17.70 13.45
C ALA A 61 -4.60 -16.91 13.60
N ALA A 62 -4.00 -16.47 12.50
CA ALA A 62 -2.79 -15.67 12.50
C ALA A 62 -2.99 -14.34 13.25
N MET A 63 -4.13 -13.67 13.04
CA MET A 63 -4.50 -12.45 13.75
C MET A 63 -4.69 -12.71 15.24
N ALA A 64 -5.45 -13.73 15.64
CA ALA A 64 -5.64 -14.09 17.04
C ALA A 64 -4.29 -14.31 17.75
N ASN A 65 -3.39 -15.07 17.13
CA ASN A 65 -2.04 -15.29 17.63
C ASN A 65 -1.22 -13.99 17.72
N ALA A 66 -1.37 -13.08 16.76
CA ALA A 66 -0.68 -11.79 16.76
C ALA A 66 -1.15 -10.89 17.91
N TYR A 67 -2.45 -10.91 18.25
CA TYR A 67 -3.02 -10.20 19.40
C TYR A 67 -2.55 -10.83 20.72
N ALA A 68 -2.63 -12.15 20.86
CA ALA A 68 -2.23 -12.86 22.08
C ALA A 68 -0.74 -12.68 22.42
N ARG A 69 0.13 -12.48 21.42
CA ARG A 69 1.55 -12.18 21.65
C ARG A 69 1.84 -10.74 22.10
N ARG A 70 0.93 -9.80 21.85
CA ARG A 70 1.15 -8.36 22.06
C ARG A 70 0.41 -7.79 23.24
N PHE A 71 -0.71 -8.40 23.59
CA PHE A 71 -1.63 -7.89 24.61
C PHE A 71 -1.95 -9.00 25.60
N ASP A 72 -1.99 -8.64 26.87
CA ASP A 72 -2.49 -9.54 27.91
C ASP A 72 -4.03 -9.62 27.88
N LEU A 73 -4.59 -10.51 28.71
CA LEU A 73 -6.02 -10.76 28.76
C LEU A 73 -6.82 -9.52 29.20
N THR A 74 -6.27 -8.68 30.06
CA THR A 74 -6.94 -7.46 30.54
C THR A 74 -7.02 -6.44 29.42
N GLN A 75 -5.90 -6.18 28.74
CA GLN A 75 -5.82 -5.27 27.60
C GLN A 75 -6.76 -5.72 26.46
N LEU A 76 -6.84 -7.02 26.18
CA LEU A 76 -7.77 -7.54 25.17
C LEU A 76 -9.25 -7.31 25.55
N ARG A 77 -9.60 -7.40 26.83
CA ARG A 77 -10.96 -7.09 27.32
C ARG A 77 -11.28 -5.61 27.22
N ASP A 78 -10.32 -4.75 27.51
CA ASP A 78 -10.48 -3.30 27.39
C ASP A 78 -10.66 -2.89 25.93
N LEU A 79 -9.81 -3.41 25.03
CA LEU A 79 -9.94 -3.20 23.59
C LEU A 79 -11.30 -3.68 23.05
N LYS A 80 -11.75 -4.88 23.46
CA LYS A 80 -13.07 -5.39 23.10
C LYS A 80 -14.18 -4.43 23.55
N THR A 81 -14.12 -3.98 24.80
CA THR A 81 -15.12 -3.05 25.36
C THR A 81 -15.14 -1.74 24.60
N PHE A 82 -13.97 -1.17 24.29
CA PHE A 82 -13.86 0.05 23.50
C PHE A 82 -14.46 -0.12 22.10
N PHE A 83 -14.08 -1.17 21.35
CA PHE A 83 -14.57 -1.40 19.98
C PHE A 83 -16.06 -1.78 19.91
N GLN A 84 -16.68 -2.16 21.02
CA GLN A 84 -18.13 -2.36 21.10
C GLN A 84 -18.91 -1.04 21.19
N THR A 85 -18.26 0.07 21.56
CA THR A 85 -18.91 1.39 21.58
C THR A 85 -19.09 1.97 20.18
N PRO A 86 -20.07 2.86 19.96
CA PRO A 86 -20.21 3.57 18.67
C PRO A 86 -18.94 4.34 18.27
N THR A 87 -18.28 4.99 19.24
CA THR A 87 -17.02 5.70 19.04
C THR A 87 -15.90 4.75 18.64
N GLY A 88 -15.77 3.60 19.30
CA GLY A 88 -14.76 2.60 18.97
C GLY A 88 -14.94 2.02 17.57
N GLN A 89 -16.18 1.78 17.14
CA GLN A 89 -16.46 1.35 15.76
C GLN A 89 -16.10 2.43 14.73
N ALA A 90 -16.45 3.69 15.01
CA ALA A 90 -16.07 4.82 14.16
C ALA A 90 -14.55 4.97 14.07
N TYR A 91 -13.84 4.87 15.20
CA TYR A 91 -12.39 4.90 15.23
C TYR A 91 -11.75 3.73 14.48
N ALA A 92 -12.24 2.50 14.64
CA ALA A 92 -11.71 1.34 13.92
C ALA A 92 -11.81 1.50 12.39
N GLN A 93 -12.90 2.11 11.90
CA GLN A 93 -13.06 2.41 10.47
C GLN A 93 -12.15 3.55 10.00
N ALA A 94 -12.07 4.63 10.77
CA ALA A 94 -11.30 5.82 10.39
C ALA A 94 -9.78 5.64 10.55
N SER A 95 -9.33 4.92 11.57
CA SER A 95 -7.92 4.79 11.96
C SER A 95 -7.01 4.28 10.84
N MET A 96 -7.52 3.42 9.95
CA MET A 96 -6.76 2.92 8.81
C MET A 96 -6.44 3.98 7.76
N THR A 97 -7.20 5.08 7.72
CA THR A 97 -7.09 6.13 6.70
C THR A 97 -6.66 7.49 7.25
N ILE A 98 -6.42 7.63 8.56
CA ILE A 98 -6.00 8.91 9.17
C ILE A 98 -4.72 9.45 8.50
N MET A 99 -3.77 8.58 8.13
CA MET A 99 -2.54 9.01 7.44
C MET A 99 -2.79 9.49 6.00
N SER A 100 -3.95 9.17 5.41
CA SER A 100 -4.38 9.64 4.09
C SER A 100 -5.19 10.93 4.17
N ASP A 101 -5.35 11.51 5.36
CA ASP A 101 -6.04 12.77 5.55
C ASP A 101 -5.37 13.91 4.74
N PRO A 102 -6.16 14.81 4.11
CA PRO A 102 -5.62 15.91 3.31
C PRO A 102 -4.62 16.81 4.03
N ASP A 103 -4.79 17.02 5.34
CA ASP A 103 -3.91 17.89 6.13
C ASP A 103 -2.59 17.18 6.46
N VAL A 104 -2.64 15.88 6.74
CA VAL A 104 -1.42 15.05 6.88
C VAL A 104 -0.63 15.06 5.57
N ALA A 105 -1.33 14.88 4.44
CA ALA A 105 -0.71 14.93 3.13
C ALA A 105 -0.16 16.33 2.81
N ALA A 106 -0.83 17.41 3.22
CA ALA A 106 -0.35 18.78 3.06
C ALA A 106 0.93 19.02 3.86
N TRP A 107 0.97 18.57 5.12
CA TRP A 107 2.16 18.62 5.96
C TRP A 107 3.33 17.84 5.34
N GLN A 108 3.10 16.63 4.84
CA GLN A 108 4.12 15.84 4.15
C GLN A 108 4.67 16.57 2.91
N ARG A 109 3.80 17.18 2.10
CA ARG A 109 4.22 17.96 0.92
C ARG A 109 5.07 19.16 1.33
N ASP A 110 4.70 19.87 2.39
CA ASP A 110 5.47 21.02 2.91
C ASP A 110 6.85 20.57 3.41
N LEU A 111 6.91 19.47 4.16
CA LEU A 111 8.17 18.89 4.64
C LEU A 111 9.12 18.58 3.46
N MET A 112 8.62 17.95 2.41
CA MET A 112 9.40 17.65 1.20
C MET A 112 9.93 18.91 0.52
N LYS A 113 9.11 19.96 0.41
CA LYS A 113 9.54 21.26 -0.15
C LYS A 113 10.66 21.90 0.66
N ARG A 114 10.53 21.91 1.99
CA ARG A 114 11.56 22.46 2.89
C ARG A 114 12.87 21.69 2.79
N SER A 115 12.79 20.35 2.75
CA SER A 115 13.97 19.50 2.57
C SER A 115 14.68 19.80 1.25
N MET A 116 13.95 19.91 0.13
CA MET A 116 14.52 20.29 -1.17
C MET A 116 15.19 21.67 -1.17
N SER A 117 14.61 22.64 -0.46
CA SER A 117 15.21 23.98 -0.31
C SER A 117 16.52 23.95 0.47
N ASN A 118 16.62 23.09 1.50
CA ASN A 118 17.83 22.93 2.28
C ASN A 118 18.93 22.20 1.49
N ILE A 119 18.60 21.21 0.65
CA ILE A 119 19.58 20.51 -0.19
C ILE A 119 20.39 21.49 -1.06
N GLN A 120 19.76 22.51 -1.62
CA GLN A 120 20.48 23.50 -2.44
C GLN A 120 21.48 24.31 -1.61
N LYS A 121 21.11 24.68 -0.38
CA LYS A 121 22.00 25.37 0.57
C LYS A 121 23.15 24.45 1.01
N ASP A 122 22.84 23.19 1.28
CA ASP A 122 23.80 22.18 1.71
C ASP A 122 24.83 21.88 0.61
N VAL A 123 24.42 21.82 -0.66
CA VAL A 123 25.32 21.68 -1.82
C VAL A 123 26.25 22.89 -1.97
N ALA A 124 25.73 24.10 -1.77
CA ALA A 124 26.53 25.32 -1.83
C ALA A 124 27.55 25.41 -0.69
N GLU A 125 27.15 25.02 0.52
CA GLU A 125 28.03 24.94 1.69
C GLU A 125 29.11 23.86 1.48
N PHE A 126 28.73 22.67 1.03
CA PHE A 126 29.67 21.59 0.68
C PHE A 126 30.70 22.04 -0.37
N SER A 127 30.26 22.71 -1.44
CA SER A 127 31.15 23.24 -2.49
C SER A 127 32.16 24.26 -1.93
N ARG A 128 31.73 25.13 -1.01
CA ARG A 128 32.62 26.07 -0.31
C ARG A 128 33.65 25.36 0.54
N GLN A 129 33.25 24.33 1.28
CA GLN A 129 34.17 23.54 2.12
C GLN A 129 35.22 22.81 1.27
N VAL A 130 34.82 22.19 0.15
CA VAL A 130 35.75 21.52 -0.79
C VAL A 130 36.74 22.53 -1.38
N ALA A 131 36.27 23.69 -1.84
CA ALA A 131 37.15 24.72 -2.41
C ALA A 131 38.18 25.24 -1.40
N ALA A 132 37.79 25.41 -0.12
CA ALA A 132 38.70 25.82 0.94
C ALA A 132 39.81 24.78 1.19
N ILE A 133 39.47 23.49 1.20
CA ILE A 133 40.45 22.40 1.37
C ILE A 133 41.42 22.33 0.18
N VAL A 134 40.92 22.43 -1.05
CA VAL A 134 41.75 22.40 -2.27
C VAL A 134 42.70 23.61 -2.30
N ARG A 135 42.22 24.80 -1.94
CA ARG A 135 43.05 26.02 -1.90
C ARG A 135 44.15 25.95 -0.84
N ASN A 136 43.86 25.37 0.32
CA ASN A 136 44.82 25.24 1.43
C ASN A 136 45.83 24.08 1.23
N LYS A 137 45.67 23.26 0.18
CA LYS A 137 46.60 22.18 -0.20
C LYS A 137 47.60 22.57 -1.31
N LYS A 138 47.59 23.82 -1.78
CA LYS A 138 48.57 24.29 -2.77
C LYS A 138 49.91 24.55 -2.06
N PRO A 139 51.03 23.96 -2.52
CA PRO A 139 52.35 24.14 -1.91
C PRO A 139 52.87 25.57 -2.02
#